data_AF-A0A2N5S4X4-F1
#
_entry.id   AF-A0A2N5S4X4-F1
#
_cell.length_a   1.000
_cell.length_b   1.000
_cell.length_c   1.000
_cell.angle_alpha   90.00
_cell.angle_beta   90.00
_cell.angle_gamma   90.00
#
_symmetry.space_group_name_H-M   'P 1'
#
loop_
_entity.id
_entity.type
_entity.pdbx_description
1 polymer ?
#
loop_
_entity_poly.entity_id
_entity_poly.type
_entity_poly.pdbx_seq_one_letter_code
_entity_poly.pdbx_strand_id
1 'polypeptide(L)'
;MRGVSRCHGMNHNHLNVNATLQKYPTEARKLLAEESIHTASTRHYARLTLIGNLVSRCKSYRAGDKEPMVALKVATVDPIGREAREAGKEPTSSFHDVLSFNAGLNKYLAEFKKG
;
A
#
# COMPACT_ATOMS: atom_id res chain seq x y z
N MET A 1 -3.23 -40.51 -6.92
CA MET A 1 -1.79 -40.38 -7.24
C MET A 1 -1.62 -39.31 -8.32
N ARG A 2 -0.67 -38.38 -8.12
CA ARG A 2 0.10 -37.55 -9.09
C ARG A 2 -0.73 -36.91 -10.25
N GLY A 3 -0.94 -35.60 -10.40
CA GLY A 3 -0.08 -34.43 -10.18
C GLY A 3 0.35 -33.88 -11.55
N VAL A 4 -0.05 -32.65 -11.94
CA VAL A 4 0.69 -31.82 -12.92
C VAL A 4 0.45 -30.33 -12.66
N SER A 5 1.57 -29.62 -12.65
CA SER A 5 1.80 -28.19 -12.50
C SER A 5 1.11 -27.30 -13.56
N ARG A 6 0.69 -26.10 -13.16
CA ARG A 6 0.62 -24.93 -14.06
C ARG A 6 1.25 -23.72 -13.38
N CYS A 7 2.55 -23.56 -13.61
CA CYS A 7 3.18 -22.25 -13.65
C CYS A 7 2.85 -21.66 -15.02
N HIS A 8 2.25 -20.47 -15.10
CA HIS A 8 2.40 -19.59 -16.26
C HIS A 8 2.36 -18.13 -15.79
N GLY A 9 3.50 -17.47 -15.99
CA GLY A 9 3.80 -16.14 -15.51
C GLY A 9 3.12 -15.04 -16.32
N MET A 10 2.90 -13.93 -15.59
CA MET A 10 3.05 -12.52 -15.97
C MET A 10 3.01 -12.19 -17.47
N ASN A 11 1.92 -11.57 -17.93
CA ASN A 11 1.96 -10.66 -19.06
C ASN A 11 1.93 -9.22 -18.54
N HIS A 12 3.10 -8.62 -18.39
CA HIS A 12 3.24 -7.17 -18.33
C HIS A 12 3.14 -6.65 -19.76
N ASN A 13 1.95 -6.21 -20.16
CA ASN A 13 1.80 -5.41 -21.37
C ASN A 13 2.33 -3.99 -21.10
N HIS A 14 3.65 -3.82 -21.14
CA HIS A 14 4.24 -2.53 -21.43
C HIS A 14 4.04 -2.27 -22.93
N LEU A 15 2.91 -1.65 -23.27
CA LEU A 15 2.74 -1.02 -24.57
C LEU A 15 3.79 0.09 -24.68
N ASN A 16 4.87 -0.18 -25.41
CA ASN A 16 5.86 0.84 -25.75
C ASN A 16 5.25 1.75 -26.82
N VAL A 17 4.55 2.80 -26.37
CA VAL A 17 3.79 3.75 -27.20
C VAL A 17 4.64 4.35 -28.32
N ASN A 18 5.94 4.53 -28.08
CA ASN A 18 6.89 5.08 -29.06
C ASN A 18 7.11 4.19 -30.29
N ALA A 19 7.03 2.85 -30.14
CA ALA A 19 7.20 1.92 -31.25
C ALA A 19 5.95 1.88 -32.16
N THR A 20 4.77 2.06 -31.58
CA THR A 20 3.49 2.01 -32.32
C THR A 20 3.26 3.27 -33.16
N LEU A 21 3.76 4.43 -32.69
CA LEU A 21 3.61 5.71 -33.38
C LEU A 21 4.46 5.83 -34.65
N GLN A 22 5.44 4.94 -34.91
CA GLN A 22 6.24 4.94 -36.15
C GLN A 22 5.49 4.48 -37.40
N LYS A 23 4.31 3.88 -37.25
CA LYS A 23 3.52 3.34 -38.37
C LYS A 23 2.47 4.30 -38.93
N TYR A 24 2.30 5.49 -38.36
CA TYR A 24 1.24 6.43 -38.76
C TYR A 24 1.79 7.70 -39.41
N PRO A 25 1.13 8.22 -40.46
CA PRO A 25 1.54 9.44 -41.14
C PRO A 25 1.54 10.66 -40.20
N THR A 26 2.38 11.65 -40.52
CA THR A 26 2.76 12.78 -39.65
C THR A 26 1.58 13.58 -39.11
N GLU A 27 0.47 13.66 -39.85
CA GLU A 27 -0.73 14.39 -39.43
C GLU A 27 -1.54 13.63 -38.37
N ALA A 28 -1.61 12.30 -38.46
CA ALA A 28 -2.25 11.45 -37.45
C ALA A 28 -1.46 11.45 -36.12
N ARG A 29 -0.12 11.59 -36.19
CA ARG A 29 0.73 11.80 -35.00
C ARG A 29 0.42 13.10 -34.29
N LYS A 30 0.06 14.16 -35.03
CA LYS A 30 -0.22 15.49 -34.47
C LYS A 30 -1.57 15.49 -33.74
N LEU A 31 -2.58 14.87 -34.33
CA LEU A 31 -3.89 14.65 -33.70
C LEU A 31 -3.80 13.74 -32.47
N LEU A 32 -3.04 12.65 -32.52
CA LEU A 32 -2.80 11.78 -31.37
C LEU A 32 -1.99 12.47 -30.25
N ALA A 33 -1.11 13.41 -30.59
CA ALA A 33 -0.38 14.21 -29.61
C ALA A 33 -1.27 15.28 -28.95
N GLU A 34 -2.18 15.89 -29.70
CA GLU A 34 -3.15 16.86 -29.15
C GLU A 34 -4.25 16.16 -28.32
N GLU A 35 -4.67 14.94 -28.71
CA GLU A 35 -5.54 14.09 -27.89
C GLU A 35 -4.80 13.39 -26.73
N SER A 36 -3.46 13.44 -26.71
CA SER A 36 -2.65 12.93 -25.60
C SER A 36 -2.62 13.84 -24.37
N ILE A 37 -3.54 14.81 -24.28
CA ILE A 37 -4.18 15.15 -23.00
C ILE A 37 -5.04 13.93 -22.58
N HIS A 38 -4.39 12.78 -22.48
CA HIS A 38 -4.74 11.75 -21.55
C HIS A 38 -4.84 12.47 -20.22
N THR A 39 -6.09 12.68 -19.81
CA THR A 39 -6.55 12.38 -18.47
C THR A 39 -5.95 11.02 -18.08
N ALA A 40 -4.64 11.01 -17.80
CA ALA A 40 -4.04 10.02 -16.94
C ALA A 40 -4.94 10.11 -15.72
N SER A 41 -5.76 9.08 -15.52
CA SER A 41 -6.38 8.85 -14.22
C SER A 41 -5.21 8.91 -13.26
N THR A 42 -5.03 10.07 -12.62
CA THR A 42 -3.98 10.31 -11.65
C THR A 42 -4.40 9.48 -10.47
N ARG A 43 -4.12 8.17 -10.53
CA ARG A 43 -4.36 7.27 -9.41
C ARG A 43 -3.59 7.87 -8.25
N HIS A 44 -4.32 8.47 -7.32
CA HIS A 44 -3.75 9.02 -6.11
C HIS A 44 -3.31 7.84 -5.25
N TYR A 45 -2.01 7.56 -5.25
CA TYR A 45 -1.43 6.54 -4.40
C TYR A 45 -1.17 7.13 -3.02
N ALA A 46 -1.99 6.73 -2.04
CA ALA A 46 -1.72 6.98 -0.64
C ALA A 46 -1.18 5.69 0.00
N ARG A 47 0.13 5.66 0.29
CA ARG A 47 0.77 4.53 0.96
C ARG A 47 1.54 5.03 2.17
N LEU A 48 1.27 4.44 3.33
CA LEU A 48 2.01 4.65 4.57
C LEU A 48 2.63 3.32 5.00
N THR A 49 3.88 3.36 5.49
CA THR A 49 4.54 2.20 6.10
C THR A 49 4.88 2.56 7.54
N LEU A 50 4.38 1.77 8.49
CA LEU A 50 4.65 1.94 9.91
C LEU A 50 5.40 0.70 10.41
N ILE A 51 6.50 0.92 11.13
CA ILE A 51 7.26 -0.13 11.82
C ILE A 51 7.29 0.24 13.29
N GLY A 52 6.71 -0.61 14.13
CA GLY A 52 6.51 -0.32 15.54
C GLY A 52 5.87 -1.47 16.29
N ASN A 53 5.71 -1.29 17.59
CA ASN A 53 5.15 -2.31 18.49
C ASN A 53 3.65 -2.11 18.68
N LEU A 54 2.92 -3.19 18.91
CA LEU A 54 1.52 -3.10 19.30
C LEU A 54 1.41 -2.72 20.77
N VAL A 55 0.77 -1.59 21.05
CA VAL A 55 0.61 -1.09 22.43
C VAL A 55 -0.57 -1.71 23.16
N SER A 56 -1.54 -2.24 22.42
CA SER A 56 -2.68 -2.99 22.98
C SER A 56 -2.96 -4.23 22.14
N ARG A 57 -3.67 -5.20 22.72
CA ARG A 57 -4.28 -6.27 21.94
C ARG A 57 -5.22 -5.67 20.89
N CYS A 58 -5.31 -6.31 19.74
CA CYS A 58 -6.22 -5.94 18.68
C CYS A 58 -7.67 -6.06 19.15
N LYS A 59 -8.52 -5.14 18.73
CA LYS A 59 -9.95 -5.16 19.07
C LYS A 59 -10.76 -5.42 17.82
N SER A 60 -11.58 -6.47 17.84
CA SER A 60 -12.56 -6.74 16.79
C SER A 60 -13.85 -5.99 17.06
N TYR A 61 -14.35 -5.26 16.07
CA TYR A 61 -15.62 -4.55 16.13
C TYR A 61 -16.56 -5.08 15.04
N ARG A 62 -17.84 -5.21 15.39
CA ARG A 62 -18.95 -5.33 14.44
C ARG A 62 -19.95 -4.24 14.76
N ALA A 63 -20.34 -3.46 13.76
CA ALA A 63 -21.35 -2.43 13.89
C ALA A 63 -22.61 -2.88 13.14
N GLY A 64 -23.54 -3.53 13.85
CA GLY A 64 -24.75 -4.13 13.26
C GLY A 64 -24.39 -5.20 12.23
N ASP A 65 -25.02 -5.12 11.05
CA ASP A 65 -24.80 -6.06 9.93
C ASP A 65 -23.54 -5.74 9.10
N LYS A 66 -22.70 -4.81 9.54
CA LYS A 66 -21.47 -4.46 8.81
C LYS A 66 -20.39 -5.53 8.99
N GLU A 67 -19.53 -5.64 7.97
CA GLU A 67 -18.38 -6.52 8.01
C GLU A 67 -17.50 -6.26 9.25
N PRO A 68 -16.97 -7.33 9.88
CA PRO A 68 -16.12 -7.20 11.04
C PRO A 68 -14.84 -6.43 10.69
N MET A 69 -14.50 -5.44 11.51
CA MET A 69 -13.24 -4.69 11.42
C MET A 69 -12.33 -5.00 12.61
N VAL A 70 -11.03 -4.81 12.42
CA VAL A 70 -10.04 -4.93 13.50
C VAL A 70 -9.31 -3.61 13.67
N ALA A 71 -9.28 -3.12 14.92
CA ALA A 71 -8.49 -1.95 15.30
C ALA A 71 -7.19 -2.38 15.98
N LEU A 72 -6.09 -1.77 15.55
CA LEU A 72 -4.75 -1.92 16.08
C LEU A 72 -4.26 -0.56 16.56
N LYS A 73 -3.44 -0.56 17.61
CA LYS A 73 -2.75 0.64 18.06
C LYS A 73 -1.25 0.37 18.04
N VAL A 74 -0.54 1.11 17.19
CA VAL A 74 0.89 0.91 16.92
C VAL A 74 1.67 2.09 17.49
N ALA A 75 2.70 1.81 18.28
CA ALA A 75 3.67 2.81 18.72
C ALA A 75 4.91 2.75 17.81
N THR A 76 5.21 3.86 17.15
CA THR A 76 6.43 4.03 16.36
C THR A 76 7.39 4.94 17.10
N VAL A 77 8.68 4.62 17.05
CA VAL A 77 9.72 5.52 17.57
C VAL A 77 10.22 6.38 16.43
N ASP A 78 10.20 7.70 16.63
CA ASP A 78 10.74 8.61 15.64
C ASP A 78 12.26 8.45 15.61
N PRO A 79 12.88 8.21 14.45
CA PRO A 79 14.32 8.06 14.36
C PRO A 79 14.98 9.38 14.78
N ILE A 80 15.68 9.37 15.91
CA ILE A 80 16.50 10.50 16.33
C ILE A 80 17.85 10.45 15.62
N GLY A 81 18.29 11.61 15.12
CA GLY A 81 19.65 11.77 14.58
C GLY A 81 20.70 11.56 15.67
N ARG A 82 21.91 11.18 15.27
CA ARG A 82 23.05 10.92 16.18
C ARG A 82 23.32 12.08 17.12
N GLU A 83 23.31 13.32 16.61
CA GLU A 83 23.55 14.53 17.39
C GLU A 83 22.49 14.76 18.47
N ALA A 84 21.21 14.47 18.17
CA ALA A 84 20.14 14.57 19.14
C ALA A 84 20.30 13.56 20.28
N ARG A 85 20.77 12.34 19.96
CA ARG A 85 21.08 11.31 20.95
C ARG A 85 22.27 11.69 21.82
N GLU A 86 23.34 12.22 21.23
CA GLU A 86 24.53 12.69 21.95
C GLU A 86 24.22 13.90 22.85
N ALA A 87 23.24 14.73 22.47
CA ALA A 87 22.70 15.81 23.28
C ALA A 87 21.72 15.34 24.38
N GLY A 88 21.56 14.03 24.59
CA GLY A 88 20.70 13.46 25.63
C GLY A 88 19.19 13.62 25.34
N LYS A 89 18.79 13.87 24.09
CA LYS A 89 17.36 13.90 23.73
C LYS A 89 16.83 12.48 23.66
N GLU A 90 15.76 12.24 24.40
CA GLU A 90 15.04 10.96 24.36
C GLU A 90 14.29 10.80 23.02
N PRO A 91 14.21 9.57 22.47
CA PRO A 91 13.38 9.30 21.31
C PRO A 91 11.91 9.61 21.57
N THR A 92 11.27 10.35 20.68
CA THR A 92 9.82 10.58 20.74
C THR A 92 9.08 9.37 20.20
N SER A 93 7.97 9.04 20.84
CA SER A 93 7.07 7.97 20.39
C SER A 93 5.78 8.57 19.84
N SER A 94 5.38 8.09 18.67
CA SER A 94 4.12 8.43 18.01
C SER A 94 3.18 7.23 18.07
N PHE A 95 1.89 7.48 18.30
CA PHE A 95 0.87 6.43 18.40
C PHE A 95 -0.13 6.55 17.25
N HIS A 96 -0.41 5.43 16.60
CA HIS A 96 -1.27 5.37 15.42
C HIS A 96 -2.41 4.38 15.66
N ASP A 97 -3.64 4.84 15.49
CA ASP A 97 -4.82 3.97 15.46
C ASP A 97 -5.04 3.49 14.00
N VAL A 98 -4.92 2.18 13.76
CA VAL A 98 -5.01 1.55 12.44
C VAL A 98 -6.26 0.68 12.38
N LEU A 99 -7.07 0.87 11.35
CA LEU A 99 -8.30 0.09 11.13
C LEU A 99 -8.16 -0.79 9.89
N SER A 100 -8.43 -2.08 10.04
CA SER A 100 -8.52 -3.03 8.94
C SER A 100 -9.97 -3.45 8.69
N PHE A 101 -10.43 -3.20 7.47
CA PHE A 101 -11.75 -3.60 6.96
C PHE A 101 -11.68 -4.88 6.13
N ASN A 102 -10.49 -5.46 5.94
CA ASN A 102 -10.34 -6.66 5.11
C ASN A 102 -10.65 -7.92 5.93
N ALA A 103 -11.79 -8.54 5.68
CA ALA A 103 -12.24 -9.76 6.39
C ALA A 103 -11.21 -10.91 6.35
N GLY A 104 -10.53 -11.10 5.22
CA GLY A 104 -9.51 -12.15 5.05
C GLY A 104 -8.24 -11.90 5.88
N LEU A 105 -7.87 -10.63 6.08
CA LEU A 105 -6.73 -10.24 6.91
C LEU A 105 -7.11 -10.19 8.40
N ASN A 106 -8.34 -9.80 8.71
CA ASN A 106 -8.83 -9.57 10.07
C ASN A 106 -8.73 -10.80 10.97
N LYS A 107 -8.92 -12.01 10.43
CA LYS A 107 -8.73 -13.26 11.17
C LYS A 107 -7.31 -13.41 11.74
N TYR A 108 -6.29 -12.97 11.00
CA TYR A 108 -4.90 -13.03 11.43
C TYR A 108 -4.54 -11.88 12.37
N LEU A 109 -5.02 -10.68 12.06
CA LEU A 109 -4.76 -9.50 12.91
C LEU A 109 -5.35 -9.64 14.31
N ALA A 110 -6.48 -10.35 14.45
CA ALA A 110 -7.08 -10.63 15.75
C ALA A 110 -6.19 -11.48 16.68
N GLU A 111 -5.24 -12.25 16.11
CA GLU A 111 -4.32 -13.10 16.87
C GLU A 111 -3.07 -12.34 17.38
N PHE A 112 -2.84 -11.12 16.88
CA PHE A 112 -1.66 -10.35 17.25
C PHE A 112 -1.72 -9.93 18.72
N LYS A 113 -0.58 -10.03 19.39
CA LYS A 113 -0.43 -9.72 20.82
C LYS A 113 0.24 -8.36 21.00
N LYS A 114 0.00 -7.76 22.16
CA LYS A 114 0.74 -6.58 22.61
C LYS A 114 2.24 -6.94 22.70
N GLY A 115 3.10 -6.02 22.27
CA GLY A 115 4.56 -6.17 22.18
C GLY A 115 5.02 -6.10 20.75
#